data_AF-A0A3N2DDT4-F1
#
_entry.id   AF-A0A3N2DDT4-F1
#
_cell.length_a   1.000
_cell.length_b   1.000
_cell.length_c   1.000
_cell.angle_alpha   90.00
_cell.angle_beta   90.00
_cell.angle_gamma   90.00
#
_symmetry.space_group_name_H-M   'P 1'
#
loop_
_entity.id
_entity.type
_entity.pdbx_description
1 polymer ?
#
loop_
_entity_poly.entity_id
_entity_poly.type
_entity_poly.pdbx_seq_one_letter_code
_entity_poly.pdbx_strand_id
1 'polypeptide(L)'
;MSPTTANTAPIPSGINYKKQSKLLVLSYGDEDYSLSAELLRVYSPSAEVQGHGVGSEVLQFGKRHVTIVHIQPVGNYAIQLHFDDGHDSGIYSWGYLYRLANEQQQLWDDYLARLAAEGQSRDENTQVIRLGN
;
A
#
# COMPACT_ATOMS: atom_id res chain seq x y z
N MET A 1 -13.06 -28.42 20.82
CA MET A 1 -12.45 -28.42 19.46
C MET A 1 -11.92 -27.03 19.22
N SER A 2 -10.62 -26.90 18.95
CA SER A 2 -9.86 -25.64 18.86
C SER A 2 -10.37 -24.72 17.73
N PRO A 3 -10.18 -23.38 17.85
CA PRO A 3 -10.78 -22.38 16.96
C PRO A 3 -9.95 -22.20 15.69
N THR A 4 -10.59 -22.07 14.53
CA THR A 4 -9.94 -21.50 13.35
C THR A 4 -10.97 -20.69 12.58
N THR A 5 -11.10 -19.42 12.97
CA THR A 5 -11.72 -18.38 12.15
C THR A 5 -10.81 -18.16 10.94
N ALA A 6 -10.88 -19.05 9.96
CA ALA A 6 -10.15 -18.92 8.71
C ALA A 6 -10.73 -17.73 7.93
N ASN A 7 -10.06 -16.59 8.00
CA ASN A 7 -10.06 -15.49 7.02
C ASN A 7 -11.24 -15.47 6.04
N THR A 8 -12.39 -14.94 6.46
CA THR A 8 -13.54 -14.63 5.59
C THR A 8 -13.31 -13.33 4.81
N ALA A 9 -12.12 -13.15 4.23
CA ALA A 9 -11.89 -12.00 3.37
C ALA A 9 -12.54 -12.25 2.01
N PRO A 10 -13.33 -11.30 1.48
CA PRO A 10 -13.87 -11.45 0.14
C PRO A 10 -12.71 -11.47 -0.86
N ILE A 11 -12.78 -12.35 -1.84
CA ILE A 11 -11.82 -12.41 -2.96
C ILE A 11 -12.32 -11.43 -4.01
N PRO A 12 -11.47 -10.54 -4.55
CA PRO A 12 -11.90 -9.65 -5.62
C PRO A 12 -12.24 -10.46 -6.87
N SER A 13 -13.41 -10.21 -7.45
CA SER A 13 -13.83 -10.73 -8.75
C SER A 13 -13.00 -10.16 -9.90
N GLY A 14 -12.39 -8.99 -9.71
CA GLY A 14 -11.58 -8.32 -10.72
C GLY A 14 -10.49 -7.45 -10.09
N ILE A 15 -9.33 -7.40 -10.75
CA ILE A 15 -8.20 -6.57 -10.36
C ILE A 15 -7.77 -5.79 -11.58
N ASN A 16 -7.83 -4.47 -11.50
CA ASN A 16 -7.47 -3.59 -12.62
C ASN A 16 -6.56 -2.47 -12.15
N TYR A 17 -5.38 -2.34 -12.76
CA TYR A 17 -4.43 -1.29 -12.41
C TYR A 17 -4.46 -0.15 -13.42
N LYS A 18 -4.87 1.03 -12.96
CA LYS A 18 -4.85 2.27 -13.75
C LYS A 18 -3.47 2.92 -13.66
N LYS A 19 -2.56 2.56 -14.58
CA LYS A 19 -1.19 3.10 -14.65
C LYS A 19 -1.12 4.64 -14.65
N GLN A 20 -2.02 5.30 -15.40
CA GLN A 20 -2.05 6.77 -15.50
C GLN A 20 -2.38 7.44 -14.15
N SER A 21 -3.37 6.92 -13.42
CA SER A 21 -3.80 7.44 -12.12
C SER A 21 -3.09 6.80 -10.93
N LYS A 22 -2.28 5.76 -11.17
CA LYS A 22 -1.57 4.96 -10.17
C LYS A 22 -2.53 4.33 -9.14
N LEU A 23 -3.72 3.93 -9.59
CA LEU A 23 -4.78 3.35 -8.74
C LEU A 23 -4.97 1.86 -9.09
N LEU A 24 -4.91 1.01 -8.08
CA LEU A 24 -5.32 -0.38 -8.13
C LEU A 24 -6.81 -0.46 -7.78
N VAL A 25 -7.62 -0.84 -8.75
CA VAL A 25 -9.06 -1.06 -8.57
C VAL A 25 -9.29 -2.54 -8.30
N LEU A 26 -9.96 -2.82 -7.20
CA LEU A 26 -10.36 -4.15 -6.76
C LEU A 26 -11.87 -4.22 -6.75
N SER A 27 -12.44 -5.06 -7.60
CA SER A 27 -13.88 -5.26 -7.72
C SER A 27 -14.32 -6.43 -6.86
N TYR A 28 -15.22 -6.22 -5.90
CA TYR A 28 -15.80 -7.24 -5.02
C TYR A 28 -17.31 -7.28 -5.24
N GLY A 29 -17.77 -8.18 -6.13
CA GLY A 29 -19.19 -8.23 -6.49
C GLY A 29 -19.64 -6.92 -7.15
N ASP A 30 -20.49 -6.16 -6.46
CA ASP A 30 -21.04 -4.86 -6.90
C ASP A 30 -20.24 -3.64 -6.40
N GLU A 31 -19.23 -3.86 -5.55
CA GLU A 31 -18.44 -2.77 -4.96
C GLU A 31 -17.02 -2.72 -5.53
N ASP A 32 -16.58 -1.53 -5.95
CA ASP A 32 -15.22 -1.30 -6.43
C ASP A 32 -14.44 -0.44 -5.43
N TYR A 33 -13.27 -0.93 -5.02
CA TYR A 33 -12.35 -0.17 -4.17
C TYR A 33 -11.12 0.25 -4.95
N SER A 34 -10.68 1.50 -4.75
CA SER A 34 -9.54 2.08 -5.46
C SER A 34 -8.42 2.44 -4.50
N LEU A 35 -7.32 1.69 -4.57
CA LEU A 35 -6.14 1.87 -3.72
C LEU A 35 -5.00 2.55 -4.50
N SER A 36 -4.44 3.62 -3.94
CA SER A 36 -3.27 4.28 -4.53
C SER A 36 -2.01 3.41 -4.39
N ALA A 37 -1.20 3.37 -5.44
CA ALA A 37 0.10 2.68 -5.43
C ALA A 37 1.01 3.19 -4.29
N GLU A 38 0.93 4.49 -3.97
CA GLU A 38 1.64 5.09 -2.83
C GLU A 38 1.20 4.47 -1.50
N LEU A 39 -0.11 4.41 -1.24
CA LEU A 39 -0.64 3.80 0.00
C LEU A 39 -0.22 2.33 0.10
N LEU A 40 -0.37 1.58 -0.99
CA LEU A 40 0.05 0.18 -1.04
C LEU A 40 1.54 0.04 -0.72
N ARG A 41 2.40 0.88 -1.31
CA ARG A 41 3.85 0.83 -1.09
C ARG A 41 4.27 1.20 0.32
N VAL A 42 3.65 2.24 0.90
CA VAL A 42 3.91 2.71 2.27
C VAL A 42 3.48 1.66 3.28
N TYR A 43 2.33 1.03 3.05
CA TYR A 43 1.78 -0.06 3.87
C TYR A 43 2.12 -1.45 3.29
N SER A 44 3.25 -1.60 2.61
CA SER A 44 3.66 -2.90 2.05
C SER A 44 4.16 -3.81 3.18
N PRO A 45 3.52 -4.96 3.43
CA PRO A 45 4.04 -5.96 4.35
C PRO A 45 5.18 -6.68 3.65
N SER A 46 6.38 -6.10 3.70
CA SER A 46 7.59 -6.74 3.18
C SER A 46 7.76 -8.07 3.90
N ALA A 47 7.77 -9.18 3.15
CA ALA A 47 7.76 -10.56 3.65
C ALA A 47 8.98 -10.96 4.52
N GLU A 48 9.82 -10.00 4.94
CA GLU A 48 11.05 -10.19 5.71
C GLU A 48 10.95 -9.76 7.18
N VAL A 49 9.83 -9.17 7.64
CA VAL A 49 9.71 -8.74 9.05
C VAL A 49 8.73 -9.62 9.82
N GLN A 50 9.09 -10.89 10.02
CA GLN A 50 8.45 -11.77 11.02
C GLN A 50 8.80 -11.40 12.48
N GLY A 51 9.32 -10.20 12.77
CA GLY A 51 9.91 -9.94 14.10
C GLY A 51 9.84 -8.55 14.72
N HIS A 52 9.41 -7.47 14.05
CA HIS A 52 9.41 -6.15 14.67
C HIS A 52 8.07 -5.43 14.49
N GLY A 53 7.55 -4.94 15.61
CA GLY A 53 6.17 -4.47 15.75
C GLY A 53 5.84 -3.25 14.90
N VAL A 54 4.53 -3.07 14.74
CA VAL A 54 3.86 -1.85 14.26
C VAL A 54 4.57 -0.63 14.85
N GLY A 55 5.34 0.11 14.05
CA GLY A 55 6.08 1.30 14.51
C GLY A 55 7.58 1.39 14.16
N SER A 56 8.19 0.40 13.49
CA SER A 56 9.54 0.53 12.88
C SER A 56 9.53 0.34 11.37
N GLU A 57 8.41 0.66 10.72
CA GLU A 57 8.36 0.80 9.27
C GLU A 57 9.08 2.11 8.92
N VAL A 58 10.23 2.02 8.27
CA VAL A 58 10.93 3.20 7.73
C VAL A 58 9.92 3.99 6.92
N LEU A 59 9.59 5.22 7.34
CA LEU A 59 8.61 6.04 6.68
C LEU A 59 9.02 6.22 5.21
N GLN A 60 8.23 5.67 4.30
CA GLN A 60 8.52 5.74 2.87
C GLN A 60 8.00 7.08 2.34
N PHE A 61 8.84 8.12 2.42
CA PHE A 61 8.54 9.45 1.90
C PHE A 61 9.15 9.66 0.50
N GLY A 62 8.70 10.69 -0.22
CA GLY A 62 9.14 10.94 -1.61
C GLY A 62 8.66 9.89 -2.64
N LYS A 63 7.72 9.02 -2.26
CA LYS A 63 7.18 7.95 -3.13
C LYS A 63 5.88 8.32 -3.81
N ARG A 64 5.51 9.62 -3.85
CA ARG A 64 4.31 10.10 -4.57
C ARG A 64 4.23 9.58 -6.01
N HIS A 65 5.40 9.38 -6.64
CA HIS A 65 5.47 8.92 -8.02
C HIS A 65 5.53 7.41 -8.19
N VAL A 66 5.57 6.62 -7.12
CA VAL A 66 5.66 5.17 -7.20
C VAL A 66 4.51 4.57 -8.02
N THR A 67 4.86 3.62 -8.89
CA THR A 67 3.88 2.89 -9.70
C THR A 67 4.06 1.40 -9.52
N ILE A 68 2.99 0.66 -9.80
CA ILE A 68 3.01 -0.80 -9.83
C ILE A 68 3.41 -1.20 -11.24
N VAL A 69 4.57 -1.81 -11.38
CA VAL A 69 5.10 -2.28 -12.67
C VAL A 69 4.57 -3.66 -13.01
N HIS A 70 4.34 -4.50 -12.00
CA HIS A 70 3.90 -5.87 -12.19
C HIS A 70 2.98 -6.35 -11.05
N ILE A 71 2.02 -7.21 -11.37
CA ILE A 71 1.09 -7.83 -10.42
C ILE A 71 1.11 -9.32 -10.69
N GLN A 72 1.54 -10.13 -9.72
CA GLN A 72 1.54 -11.59 -9.82
C GLN A 72 0.58 -12.19 -8.80
N PRO A 73 -0.33 -13.10 -9.20
CA PRO A 73 -1.11 -13.86 -8.24
C PRO A 73 -0.21 -14.84 -7.47
N VAL A 74 -0.33 -14.85 -6.15
CA VAL A 74 0.38 -15.79 -5.26
C VAL A 74 -0.64 -16.78 -4.71
N GLY A 75 -0.66 -17.97 -5.31
CA GLY A 75 -1.65 -19.00 -5.00
C GLY A 75 -3.07 -18.50 -5.27
N ASN A 76 -3.98 -18.74 -4.31
CA ASN A 76 -5.37 -18.30 -4.40
C ASN A 76 -5.79 -17.35 -3.26
N TYR A 77 -4.82 -16.80 -2.52
CA TYR A 77 -5.09 -16.03 -1.30
C TYR A 77 -4.43 -14.64 -1.26
N ALA A 78 -3.52 -14.34 -2.19
CA ALA A 78 -2.74 -13.10 -2.21
C ALA A 78 -2.29 -12.72 -3.62
N ILE A 79 -1.84 -11.47 -3.77
CA ILE A 79 -1.11 -10.97 -4.93
C ILE A 79 0.23 -10.39 -4.49
N GLN A 80 1.24 -10.60 -5.30
CA GLN A 80 2.52 -9.92 -5.20
C GLN A 80 2.50 -8.69 -6.10
N LEU A 81 2.81 -7.53 -5.54
CA LEU A 81 2.91 -6.26 -6.25
C LEU A 81 4.38 -5.88 -6.38
N HIS A 82 4.79 -5.62 -7.62
CA HIS A 82 6.12 -5.11 -7.92
C HIS A 82 6.00 -3.63 -8.21
N PHE A 83 6.82 -2.83 -7.54
CA PHE A 83 6.86 -1.39 -7.67
C PHE A 83 8.10 -0.95 -8.44
N ASP A 84 7.97 0.16 -9.16
CA ASP A 84 9.04 0.77 -9.95
C ASP A 84 10.28 1.17 -9.13
N ASP A 85 10.07 1.44 -7.83
CA ASP A 85 11.12 1.83 -6.88
C ASP A 85 12.10 0.68 -6.51
N GLY A 86 12.06 -0.43 -7.23
CA GLY A 86 12.87 -1.63 -6.95
C GLY A 86 12.32 -2.52 -5.84
N HIS A 87 11.04 -2.34 -5.45
CA HIS A 87 10.39 -3.19 -4.44
C HIS A 87 9.54 -4.26 -5.12
N ASP A 88 9.99 -5.51 -5.09
CA ASP A 88 9.30 -6.65 -5.73
C ASP A 88 8.75 -7.70 -4.74
N SER A 89 9.03 -7.60 -3.45
CA SER A 89 8.65 -8.59 -2.43
C SER A 89 7.31 -8.33 -1.70
N GLY A 90 6.51 -7.37 -2.16
CA GLY A 90 5.27 -6.98 -1.49
C GLY A 90 4.13 -7.97 -1.71
N ILE A 91 3.82 -8.82 -0.72
CA ILE A 91 2.74 -9.83 -0.79
C ILE A 91 1.49 -9.32 -0.05
N TYR A 92 0.40 -9.12 -0.78
CA TYR A 92 -0.85 -8.61 -0.26
C TYR A 92 -1.92 -9.68 -0.31
N SER A 93 -2.27 -10.20 0.86
CA SER A 93 -3.41 -11.13 1.01
C SER A 93 -4.73 -10.43 0.72
N TRP A 94 -5.75 -11.15 0.22
CA TRP A 94 -7.07 -10.58 -0.07
C TRP A 94 -7.68 -9.86 1.14
N GLY A 95 -7.56 -10.45 2.33
CA GLY A 95 -8.03 -9.81 3.57
C GLY A 95 -7.29 -8.53 3.93
N TYR A 96 -6.00 -8.46 3.59
CA TYR A 96 -5.22 -7.26 3.82
C TYR A 96 -5.58 -6.16 2.82
N LEU A 97 -5.77 -6.48 1.54
CA LEU A 97 -6.25 -5.53 0.53
C LEU A 97 -7.63 -4.98 0.87
N TYR A 98 -8.55 -5.85 1.27
CA TYR A 98 -9.90 -5.45 1.68
C TYR A 98 -9.86 -4.53 2.90
N ARG A 99 -9.00 -4.86 3.88
CA ARG A 99 -8.75 -4.01 5.04
C ARG A 99 -8.19 -2.64 4.64
N LEU A 100 -7.14 -2.62 3.82
CA LEU A 100 -6.54 -1.38 3.31
C LEU A 100 -7.57 -0.53 2.57
N ALA A 101 -8.46 -1.14 1.78
CA ALA A 101 -9.52 -0.44 1.06
C ALA A 101 -10.55 0.20 2.00
N ASN A 102 -10.94 -0.49 3.06
CA ASN A 102 -11.90 0.03 4.04
C ASN A 102 -11.28 1.07 4.97
N GLU A 103 -10.03 0.87 5.39
CA GLU A 103 -9.31 1.74 6.32
C GLU A 103 -8.42 2.76 5.61
N GLN A 104 -8.47 2.88 4.27
CA GLN A 104 -7.54 3.70 3.50
C GLN A 104 -7.49 5.14 4.00
N GLN A 105 -8.64 5.70 4.40
CA GLN A 105 -8.73 7.09 4.83
C GLN A 105 -8.04 7.29 6.18
N GLN A 106 -8.24 6.36 7.12
CA GLN A 106 -7.64 6.41 8.44
C GLN A 106 -6.13 6.18 8.38
N LEU A 107 -5.69 5.20 7.59
CA LEU A 107 -4.29 4.91 7.33
C LEU A 107 -3.62 6.10 6.63
N TRP A 108 -4.31 6.70 5.66
CA TRP A 108 -3.82 7.86 4.97
C TRP A 108 -3.59 9.07 5.89
N ASP A 109 -4.52 9.32 6.80
CA ASP A 109 -4.40 10.37 7.82
C ASP A 109 -3.23 10.12 8.77
N ASP A 110 -3.07 8.88 9.26
CA ASP A 110 -1.93 8.47 10.09
C ASP A 110 -0.60 8.68 9.36
N TYR A 111 -0.51 8.29 8.09
CA TYR A 111 0.68 8.52 7.27
C TYR A 111 1.00 10.01 7.10
N LEU A 112 0.00 10.86 6.85
CA LEU A 112 0.19 12.31 6.78
C LEU A 112 0.66 12.90 8.11
N ALA A 113 0.11 12.42 9.23
CA ALA A 113 0.53 12.84 10.56
C ALA A 113 1.98 12.46 10.84
N ARG A 114 2.42 11.25 10.47
CA ARG A 114 3.82 10.80 10.58
C ARG A 114 4.76 11.63 9.71
N LEU A 115 4.39 11.89 8.45
CA LEU A 115 5.16 12.79 7.58
C LEU A 115 5.35 14.17 8.21
N ALA A 116 4.28 14.74 8.74
CA ALA A 116 4.34 16.04 9.41
C ALA A 116 5.22 16.00 10.68
N ALA A 117 5.14 14.92 11.47
CA ALA A 117 5.94 14.73 12.67
C ALA A 117 7.44 14.58 12.38
N GLU A 118 7.81 13.89 11.28
CA GLU A 118 9.20 13.76 10.84
C GLU A 118 9.68 14.94 9.97
N GLY A 119 8.80 15.91 9.66
CA GLY A 119 9.10 17.04 8.76
C GLY A 119 9.38 16.59 7.31
N GLN A 120 8.92 15.40 6.95
CA GLN A 120 9.08 14.81 5.63
C GLN A 120 7.92 15.19 4.70
N SER A 121 8.11 15.04 3.39
CA SER A 121 7.10 15.35 2.37
C SER A 121 6.82 14.15 1.48
N ARG A 122 5.59 14.08 0.96
CA ARG A 122 5.21 13.08 -0.05
C ARG A 122 6.00 13.23 -1.35
N ASP A 123 6.36 14.46 -1.67
CA ASP A 123 7.20 14.81 -2.81
C ASP A 123 8.67 14.47 -2.52
N GLU A 124 9.34 13.90 -3.53
CA GLU A 124 10.79 13.86 -3.57
C GLU A 124 11.31 15.29 -3.42
N ASN A 125 12.17 15.52 -2.43
CA ASN A 125 12.66 16.81 -1.96
C ASN A 125 12.83 17.85 -3.09
N THR A 126 11.80 18.65 -3.39
CA THR A 126 12.04 19.95 -4.00
C THR A 126 12.64 20.76 -2.86
N GLN A 127 13.97 20.82 -2.81
CA GLN A 127 14.67 21.82 -2.03
C GLN A 127 13.97 23.14 -2.35
N VAL A 128 13.22 23.67 -1.38
CA VAL A 128 12.76 25.05 -1.45
C VAL A 128 14.04 25.84 -1.33
N ILE A 129 14.66 26.17 -2.47
CA ILE A 129 15.79 27.08 -2.52
C ILE A 129 15.21 28.38 -1.98
N ARG A 130 15.41 28.63 -0.69
CA ARG A 130 15.20 29.94 -0.09
C ARG A 130 16.25 30.84 -0.74
N LEU A 131 15.90 31.42 -1.88
CA LEU A 131 16.58 32.59 -2.42
C LEU A 131 16.25 33.72 -1.43
N GLY A 132 17.10 33.85 -0.41
CA GLY A 132 17.11 35.01 0.46
C GLY A 132 17.42 36.24 -0.37
N ASN A 133 16.68 37.31 -0.12
CA ASN A 133 16.98 38.64 -0.64
C ASN A 133 16.71 39.67 0.45
#